data_AF-A0A969E3M8-F1
#
_entry.id   AF-A0A969E3M8-F1
#
_cell.length_a   1.000
_cell.length_b   1.000
_cell.length_c   1.000
_cell.angle_alpha   90.00
_cell.angle_beta   90.00
_cell.angle_gamma   90.00
#
_symmetry.space_group_name_H-M   'P 1'
#
loop_
_entity.id
_entity.type
_entity.pdbx_description
1 polymer ?
#
loop_
_entity_poly.entity_id
_entity_poly.type
_entity_poly.pdbx_seq_one_letter_code
_entity_poly.pdbx_strand_id
1 'polypeptide(L)'
;MRGFFFFLQNNKKEASRILKNPVQYVNAPAVTWVFNFIVSYLVDETLIDVKRLKDTYQIAERNGYAWLAAELKLILHRLQPDVKEWENAPELIEKLNIVPLIDLFPRIEEWENALSALLGMFQNGKTGNANENDARVIWLVNFETRNRWMSPLQPREQTYGKSGWTSGRAIALTRLKNNEVPSMTEQDRRIARHIHGYSSSDSYIDFENAIPDLVGHPYLYLEKSPTVGVQLMEDKLALVVKEKGDGYQVQFSHSFDGVGNVLVKESPTRYKLLKVTDEHVRIAQMFNGKSLQVPKQGEDKLKEVLGSLSKKMTVQSSIEDQNIPIIEADSRVCVHLLPVGDGFHVELYAKPFGETPPYFKIGKAKRASLRKSIKREFRQKETLN
;
A
#
# COMPACT_ATOMS: atom_id res chain seq x y z
N MET A 1 10.20 13.98 -13.21
CA MET A 1 9.31 12.89 -12.76
C MET A 1 10.02 11.54 -12.71
N ARG A 2 10.60 11.00 -13.80
CA ARG A 2 11.34 9.70 -13.78
C ARG A 2 12.40 9.54 -12.69
N GLY A 3 13.23 10.55 -12.44
CA GLY A 3 14.22 10.49 -11.34
C GLY A 3 13.58 10.32 -9.96
N PHE A 4 12.46 10.99 -9.71
CA PHE A 4 11.71 10.88 -8.45
C PHE A 4 11.09 9.48 -8.26
N PHE A 5 10.63 8.84 -9.34
CA PHE A 5 10.13 7.47 -9.27
C PHE A 5 11.21 6.49 -8.81
N PHE A 6 12.41 6.59 -9.36
CA PHE A 6 13.53 5.75 -8.92
C PHE A 6 13.95 6.05 -7.49
N PHE A 7 13.90 7.32 -7.06
CA PHE A 7 14.12 7.69 -5.66
C PHE A 7 13.13 7.01 -4.72
N LEU A 8 11.82 7.06 -5.01
CA LEU A 8 10.79 6.39 -4.20
C LEU A 8 10.91 4.86 -4.18
N GLN A 9 11.55 4.26 -5.19
CA GLN A 9 11.86 2.83 -5.26
C GLN A 9 13.18 2.46 -4.56
N ASN A 10 13.78 3.40 -3.82
CA ASN A 10 15.12 3.28 -3.23
C ASN A 10 16.24 2.96 -4.24
N ASN A 11 16.04 3.36 -5.51
CA ASN A 11 17.02 3.21 -6.59
C ASN A 11 17.74 4.56 -6.86
N LYS A 12 18.51 5.01 -5.86
CA LYS A 12 19.22 6.30 -5.89
C LYS A 12 20.19 6.44 -7.08
N LYS A 13 20.82 5.34 -7.51
CA LYS A 13 21.76 5.31 -8.64
C LYS A 13 21.09 5.70 -9.95
N GLU A 14 19.93 5.11 -10.23
CA GLU A 14 19.18 5.41 -11.45
C GLU A 14 18.47 6.76 -11.38
N ALA A 15 17.98 7.14 -10.19
CA ALA A 15 17.48 8.48 -9.93
C ALA A 15 18.53 9.54 -10.26
N SER A 16 19.75 9.38 -9.73
CA SER A 16 20.88 10.27 -9.97
C SER A 16 21.28 10.30 -11.45
N ARG A 17 21.30 9.15 -12.12
CA ARG A 17 21.63 9.06 -13.56
C ARG A 17 20.68 9.91 -14.42
N ILE A 18 19.38 9.87 -14.10
CA ILE A 18 18.35 10.64 -14.82
C ILE A 18 18.47 12.13 -14.49
N LEU A 19 18.74 12.47 -13.23
CA LEU A 19 18.84 13.86 -12.76
C LEU A 19 20.13 14.56 -13.19
N LYS A 20 21.23 13.82 -13.43
CA LYS A 20 22.52 14.36 -13.90
C LYS A 20 22.47 15.05 -15.27
N ASN A 21 21.49 14.71 -16.11
CA ASN A 21 21.32 15.31 -17.43
C ASN A 21 19.90 15.87 -17.58
N PRO A 22 19.58 17.01 -16.93
CA PRO A 22 18.30 17.68 -17.14
C PRO A 22 18.22 18.33 -18.55
N VAL A 23 19.31 18.28 -19.31
CA VAL A 23 19.56 18.89 -20.63
C VAL A 23 18.58 18.44 -21.73
N GLN A 24 17.78 17.39 -21.51
CA GLN A 24 16.68 17.05 -22.43
C GLN A 24 15.49 18.05 -22.37
N TYR A 25 15.56 19.07 -21.51
CA TYR A 25 14.49 20.03 -21.26
C TYR A 25 14.96 21.50 -21.30
N VAL A 26 15.78 21.89 -22.27
CA VAL A 26 16.23 23.30 -22.41
C VAL A 26 15.04 24.28 -22.49
N ASN A 27 13.90 23.83 -23.02
CA ASN A 27 12.63 24.57 -23.10
C ASN A 27 11.56 24.14 -22.07
N ALA A 28 11.95 23.49 -20.96
CA ALA A 28 10.97 23.10 -19.94
C ALA A 28 10.29 24.33 -19.31
N PRO A 29 8.97 24.24 -19.01
CA PRO A 29 8.29 25.23 -18.18
C PRO A 29 9.01 25.46 -16.85
N ALA A 30 8.95 26.69 -16.32
CA ALA A 30 9.61 27.05 -15.05
C ALA A 30 9.22 26.11 -13.87
N VAL A 31 7.96 25.66 -13.83
CA VAL A 31 7.48 24.72 -12.81
C VAL A 31 8.21 23.37 -12.86
N THR A 32 8.63 22.90 -14.05
CA THR A 32 9.40 21.66 -14.20
C THR A 32 10.77 21.78 -13.54
N TRP A 33 11.38 22.97 -13.60
CA TRP A 33 12.64 23.25 -12.92
C TRP A 33 12.49 23.26 -11.41
N VAL A 34 11.40 23.83 -10.88
CA VAL A 34 11.10 23.78 -9.43
C VAL A 34 11.06 22.32 -8.94
N PHE A 35 10.29 21.46 -9.60
CA PHE A 35 10.23 20.05 -9.22
C PHE A 35 11.56 19.33 -9.43
N ASN A 36 12.35 19.70 -10.45
CA ASN A 36 13.68 19.13 -10.64
C ASN A 36 14.62 19.48 -9.48
N PHE A 37 14.60 20.72 -8.98
CA PHE A 37 15.41 21.12 -7.82
C PHE A 37 14.98 20.41 -6.54
N ILE A 38 13.67 20.31 -6.27
CA ILE A 38 13.15 19.57 -5.10
C ILE A 38 13.61 18.11 -5.14
N VAL A 39 13.43 17.44 -6.28
CA VAL A 39 13.80 16.02 -6.43
C VAL A 39 15.31 15.84 -6.38
N SER A 40 16.08 16.75 -6.99
CA SER A 40 17.55 16.70 -6.92
C SER A 40 18.01 16.89 -5.48
N TYR A 41 17.42 17.81 -4.72
CA TYR A 41 17.72 18.00 -3.30
C TYR A 41 17.46 16.73 -2.47
N LEU A 42 16.32 16.07 -2.72
CA LEU A 42 15.96 14.82 -2.04
C LEU A 42 16.88 13.63 -2.40
N VAL A 43 17.36 13.58 -3.65
CA VAL A 43 18.22 12.50 -4.14
C VAL A 43 19.67 12.75 -3.79
N ASP A 44 20.24 13.84 -4.28
CA ASP A 44 21.64 14.21 -4.15
C ASP A 44 21.79 15.71 -4.48
N GLU A 45 22.04 16.50 -3.44
CA GLU A 45 22.18 17.96 -3.53
C GLU A 45 23.30 18.40 -4.49
N THR A 46 24.30 17.55 -4.74
CA THR A 46 25.40 17.85 -5.67
C THR A 46 24.94 17.93 -7.13
N LEU A 47 23.72 17.46 -7.42
CA LEU A 47 23.10 17.54 -8.74
C LEU A 47 22.51 18.91 -9.04
N ILE A 48 22.41 19.80 -8.04
CA ILE A 48 21.75 21.08 -8.17
C ILE A 48 22.70 22.12 -8.78
N ASP A 49 22.31 22.67 -9.92
CA ASP A 49 22.89 23.92 -10.44
C ASP A 49 22.36 25.10 -9.62
N VAL A 50 23.16 25.52 -8.63
CA VAL A 50 22.82 26.61 -7.70
C VAL A 50 22.57 27.94 -8.43
N LYS A 51 23.28 28.20 -9.53
CA LYS A 51 23.09 29.43 -10.32
C LYS A 51 21.69 29.43 -10.93
N ARG A 52 21.32 28.33 -11.58
CA ARG A 52 19.99 28.18 -12.18
C ARG A 52 18.87 28.18 -11.14
N LEU A 53 19.11 27.59 -9.97
CA LEU A 53 18.18 27.64 -8.84
C LEU A 53 17.93 29.09 -8.40
N LYS A 54 18.99 29.89 -8.26
CA LYS A 54 18.89 31.32 -7.94
C LYS A 54 18.11 32.09 -9.00
N ASP A 55 18.43 31.89 -10.28
CA ASP A 55 17.72 32.53 -11.39
C ASP A 55 16.21 32.17 -11.37
N THR A 56 15.88 30.91 -11.09
CA THR A 56 14.49 30.42 -11.01
C THR A 56 13.77 31.01 -9.80
N TYR A 57 14.43 31.14 -8.65
CA TYR A 57 13.89 31.81 -7.46
C TYR A 57 13.55 33.28 -7.77
N GLN A 58 14.48 34.03 -8.37
CA GLN A 58 14.27 35.44 -8.69
C GLN A 58 13.11 35.65 -9.67
N ILE A 59 12.95 34.74 -10.64
CA ILE A 59 11.79 34.73 -11.54
C ILE A 59 10.50 34.48 -10.76
N ALA A 60 10.48 33.48 -9.86
CA ALA A 60 9.29 33.16 -9.07
C ALA A 60 8.86 34.32 -8.17
N GLU A 61 9.83 34.93 -7.48
CA GLU A 61 9.61 36.08 -6.59
C GLU A 61 9.09 37.30 -7.36
N ARG A 62 9.76 37.68 -8.46
CA ARG A 62 9.37 38.85 -9.27
C ARG A 62 7.97 38.73 -9.85
N ASN A 63 7.51 37.52 -10.15
CA ASN A 63 6.18 37.27 -10.71
C ASN A 63 5.11 36.96 -9.64
N GLY A 64 5.44 37.09 -8.35
CA GLY A 64 4.48 36.92 -7.26
C GLY A 64 4.09 35.47 -6.94
N TYR A 65 4.86 34.48 -7.40
CA TYR A 65 4.64 33.07 -7.08
C TYR A 65 5.19 32.73 -5.68
N ALA A 66 4.56 33.28 -4.64
CA ALA A 66 5.05 33.24 -3.26
C ALA A 66 5.37 31.83 -2.75
N TRP A 67 4.51 30.84 -3.05
CA TRP A 67 4.76 29.45 -2.65
C TRP A 67 6.01 28.87 -3.32
N LEU A 68 6.13 28.98 -4.65
CA LEU A 68 7.29 28.47 -5.40
C LEU A 68 8.58 29.18 -4.99
N ALA A 69 8.52 30.49 -4.79
CA ALA A 69 9.67 31.26 -4.32
C ALA A 69 10.12 30.79 -2.94
N ALA A 70 9.21 30.51 -2.02
CA ALA A 70 9.53 30.02 -0.68
C ALA A 70 10.16 28.62 -0.70
N GLU A 71 9.66 27.69 -1.52
CA GLU A 71 10.26 26.36 -1.71
C GLU A 71 11.71 26.46 -2.22
N LEU A 72 11.93 27.25 -3.27
CA LEU A 72 13.27 27.43 -3.86
C LEU A 72 14.23 28.16 -2.90
N LYS A 73 13.73 29.15 -2.17
CA LYS A 73 14.51 29.89 -1.17
C LYS A 73 14.94 29.00 -0.01
N LEU A 74 14.08 28.09 0.42
CA LEU A 74 14.42 27.12 1.45
C LEU A 74 15.51 26.15 0.98
N ILE A 75 15.46 25.70 -0.28
CA ILE A 75 16.55 24.89 -0.86
C ILE A 75 17.86 25.70 -0.86
N LEU A 76 17.83 26.95 -1.33
CA LEU A 76 19.01 27.84 -1.32
C LEU A 76 19.58 28.05 0.09
N HIS A 77 18.72 28.28 1.09
CA HIS A 77 19.12 28.40 2.49
C HIS A 77 19.81 27.13 3.00
N ARG A 78 19.29 25.94 2.69
CA ARG A 78 19.90 24.68 3.13
C ARG A 78 21.21 24.36 2.43
N LEU A 79 21.35 24.71 1.15
CA LEU A 79 22.59 24.54 0.40
C LEU A 79 23.66 25.58 0.80
N GLN A 80 23.23 26.76 1.23
CA GLN A 80 24.11 27.90 1.52
C GLN A 80 23.68 28.61 2.81
N PRO A 81 23.80 27.96 3.98
CA PRO A 81 23.27 28.48 5.25
C PRO A 81 23.91 29.81 5.68
N ASP A 82 25.15 30.07 5.28
CA ASP A 82 25.88 31.29 5.64
C ASP A 82 25.50 32.53 4.79
N VAL A 83 24.66 32.36 3.76
CA VAL A 83 24.27 33.45 2.85
C VAL A 83 23.05 34.19 3.40
N LYS A 84 23.27 35.43 3.85
CA LYS A 84 22.22 36.33 4.39
C LYS A 84 21.00 36.53 3.48
N GLU A 85 21.17 36.42 2.16
CA GLU A 85 20.06 36.55 1.18
C GLU A 85 18.95 35.51 1.42
N TRP A 86 19.31 34.34 1.98
CA TRP A 86 18.42 33.19 2.19
C TRP A 86 18.05 32.96 3.65
N GLU A 87 18.66 33.69 4.59
CA GLU A 87 18.51 33.47 6.04
C GLU A 87 17.05 33.45 6.48
N ASN A 88 16.22 34.32 5.89
CA ASN A 88 14.82 34.44 6.26
C ASN A 88 13.87 33.41 5.60
N ALA A 89 14.40 32.34 5.01
CA ALA A 89 13.57 31.31 4.37
C ALA A 89 12.64 30.60 5.36
N PRO A 90 13.08 30.18 6.57
CA PRO A 90 12.19 29.52 7.54
C PRO A 90 11.01 30.41 7.97
N GLU A 91 11.24 31.70 8.22
CA GLU A 91 10.17 32.64 8.57
C GLU A 91 9.18 32.83 7.42
N LEU A 92 9.65 32.76 6.17
CA LEU A 92 8.78 32.82 5.00
C LEU A 92 7.89 31.58 4.89
N ILE A 93 8.42 30.39 5.16
CA ILE A 93 7.65 29.13 5.22
C ILE A 93 6.57 29.22 6.30
N GLU A 94 6.94 29.67 7.49
CA GLU A 94 6.01 29.84 8.62
C GLU A 94 4.91 30.86 8.29
N LYS A 95 5.28 32.02 7.75
CA LYS A 95 4.34 33.08 7.35
C LYS A 95 3.34 32.62 6.30
N LEU A 96 3.77 31.77 5.38
CA LEU A 96 2.90 31.19 4.35
C LEU A 96 2.08 30.00 4.87
N ASN A 97 2.38 29.51 6.08
CA ASN A 97 1.77 28.33 6.68
C ASN A 97 1.81 27.11 5.75
N ILE A 98 2.96 26.86 5.13
CA ILE A 98 3.19 25.76 4.20
C ILE A 98 4.12 24.71 4.81
N VAL A 99 3.87 23.44 4.47
CA VAL A 99 4.83 22.35 4.73
C VAL A 99 5.71 22.22 3.48
N PRO A 100 7.03 22.46 3.56
CA PRO A 100 7.91 22.41 2.40
C PRO A 100 7.92 21.03 1.74
N LEU A 101 7.92 20.99 0.40
CA LEU A 101 7.91 19.72 -0.34
C LEU A 101 9.17 18.88 -0.07
N ILE A 102 10.30 19.54 0.20
CA ILE A 102 11.56 18.87 0.57
C ILE A 102 11.52 18.23 1.97
N ASP A 103 10.53 18.55 2.80
CA ASP A 103 10.34 18.00 4.14
C ASP A 103 9.25 16.91 4.18
N LEU A 104 8.48 16.75 3.09
CA LEU A 104 7.46 15.70 2.99
C LEU A 104 8.06 14.30 2.87
N PHE A 105 9.33 14.20 2.47
CA PHE A 105 10.05 12.93 2.35
C PHE A 105 11.26 12.97 3.27
N PRO A 106 11.43 11.98 4.19
CA PRO A 106 12.62 11.93 5.01
C PRO A 106 13.84 11.75 4.10
N ARG A 107 14.84 12.62 4.24
CA ARG A 107 16.16 12.39 3.66
C ARG A 107 16.77 11.22 4.42
N ILE A 108 16.64 10.02 3.87
CA ILE A 108 17.28 8.85 4.45
C ILE A 108 18.79 9.02 4.21
N GLU A 109 19.50 9.40 5.25
CA GLU A 109 20.95 9.57 5.22
C GLU A 109 21.63 8.28 4.73
N GLU A 110 22.75 8.40 4.02
CA GLU A 110 23.37 7.24 3.35
C GLU A 110 23.74 6.12 4.33
N TRP A 111 24.12 6.49 5.56
CA TRP A 111 24.41 5.55 6.63
C TRP A 111 23.14 4.87 7.17
N GLU A 112 22.01 5.57 7.24
CA GLU A 112 20.73 5.02 7.72
C GLU A 112 20.10 4.09 6.68
N ASN A 113 20.29 4.38 5.39
CA ASN A 113 19.95 3.48 4.29
C ASN A 113 20.84 2.23 4.29
N ALA A 114 22.15 2.38 4.54
CA ALA A 114 23.07 1.26 4.67
C ALA A 114 22.74 0.39 5.89
N LEU A 115 22.42 1.01 7.05
CA LEU A 115 21.99 0.29 8.24
C LEU A 115 20.62 -0.34 8.08
N SER A 116 19.67 0.29 7.39
CA SER A 116 18.35 -0.29 7.09
C SER A 116 18.46 -1.46 6.12
N ALA A 117 19.35 -1.38 5.12
CA ALA A 117 19.67 -2.50 4.24
C ALA A 117 20.32 -3.65 5.02
N LEU A 118 21.25 -3.35 5.93
CA LEU A 118 21.88 -4.33 6.81
C LEU A 118 20.86 -4.95 7.79
N LEU A 119 20.01 -4.16 8.43
CA LEU A 119 18.95 -4.64 9.33
C LEU A 119 17.91 -5.48 8.57
N GLY A 120 17.59 -5.11 7.32
CA GLY A 120 16.77 -5.89 6.40
C GLY A 120 17.38 -7.25 6.05
N MET A 121 18.71 -7.37 6.00
CA MET A 121 19.41 -8.65 5.84
C MET A 121 19.26 -9.59 7.04
N PHE A 122 18.98 -9.06 8.24
CA PHE A 122 18.94 -9.85 9.48
C PHE A 122 17.53 -10.07 10.06
N GLN A 123 16.49 -9.32 9.64
CA GLN A 123 15.17 -9.36 10.29
C GLN A 123 14.05 -10.09 9.54
N ASN A 124 14.24 -10.56 8.31
CA ASN A 124 13.24 -11.39 7.62
C ASN A 124 13.84 -12.72 7.16
N GLY A 125 13.17 -13.81 7.55
CA GLY A 125 13.57 -15.17 7.22
C GLY A 125 13.78 -15.36 5.72
N LYS A 126 15.01 -15.77 5.36
CA LYS A 126 15.39 -16.35 4.07
C LYS A 126 14.73 -15.72 2.83
N THR A 127 14.96 -14.43 2.60
CA THR A 127 15.23 -13.97 1.23
C THR A 127 16.71 -13.60 1.20
N GLY A 128 17.55 -14.57 0.81
CA GLY A 128 18.97 -14.28 0.60
C GLY A 128 19.13 -13.17 -0.45
N ASN A 129 20.20 -12.38 -0.34
CA ASN A 129 20.57 -11.45 -1.39
C ASN A 129 20.58 -12.19 -2.74
N ALA A 130 19.82 -11.68 -3.71
CA ALA A 130 19.71 -12.32 -5.01
C ALA A 130 21.07 -12.29 -5.72
N ASN A 131 21.54 -13.46 -6.15
CA ASN A 131 22.78 -13.60 -6.90
C ASN A 131 22.54 -13.34 -8.39
N GLU A 132 23.62 -13.02 -9.11
CA GLU A 132 23.56 -12.92 -10.57
C GLU A 132 23.09 -14.26 -11.16
N ASN A 133 22.07 -14.20 -12.03
CA ASN A 133 21.30 -15.33 -12.59
C ASN A 133 20.23 -15.96 -11.68
N ASP A 134 19.95 -15.41 -10.50
CA ASP A 134 18.77 -15.83 -9.74
C ASP A 134 17.51 -15.60 -10.58
N ALA A 135 16.58 -16.56 -10.51
CA ALA A 135 15.32 -16.50 -11.21
C ALA A 135 14.16 -16.66 -10.23
N ARG A 136 13.07 -15.94 -10.46
CA ARG A 136 11.84 -16.05 -9.67
C ARG A 136 10.61 -15.97 -10.54
N VAL A 137 9.55 -16.63 -10.11
CA VAL A 137 8.21 -16.40 -10.64
C VAL A 137 7.57 -15.23 -9.90
N ILE A 138 6.98 -14.31 -10.66
CA ILE A 138 6.11 -13.25 -10.16
C ILE A 138 4.72 -13.41 -10.76
N TRP A 139 3.72 -12.91 -10.05
CA TRP A 139 2.34 -12.89 -10.52
C TRP A 139 1.87 -11.44 -10.66
N LEU A 140 1.59 -11.03 -11.89
CA LEU A 140 0.91 -9.76 -12.13
C LEU A 140 -0.58 -9.98 -11.90
N VAL A 141 -1.17 -9.18 -11.00
CA VAL A 141 -2.54 -9.36 -10.53
C VAL A 141 -3.41 -8.17 -10.90
N ASN A 142 -4.66 -8.48 -11.26
CA ASN A 142 -5.70 -7.48 -11.48
C ASN A 142 -6.99 -7.93 -10.80
N PHE A 143 -7.08 -7.62 -9.50
CA PHE A 143 -8.24 -7.95 -8.67
C PHE A 143 -9.51 -7.13 -9.00
N GLU A 144 -9.41 -6.14 -9.90
CA GLU A 144 -10.54 -5.28 -10.26
C GLU A 144 -11.24 -5.73 -11.54
N THR A 145 -10.66 -6.66 -12.29
CA THR A 145 -11.29 -7.15 -13.52
C THR A 145 -12.56 -7.93 -13.19
N ARG A 146 -13.69 -7.49 -13.75
CA ARG A 146 -14.94 -8.27 -13.78
C ARG A 146 -15.08 -9.10 -15.05
N ASN A 147 -14.08 -9.01 -15.94
CA ASN A 147 -14.13 -9.69 -17.22
C ASN A 147 -13.64 -11.13 -17.04
N ARG A 148 -14.57 -12.09 -17.14
CA ARG A 148 -14.28 -13.53 -17.07
C ARG A 148 -13.36 -14.02 -18.20
N TRP A 149 -13.19 -13.25 -19.27
CA TRP A 149 -12.32 -13.58 -20.42
C TRP A 149 -10.87 -13.15 -20.25
N MET A 150 -10.55 -12.34 -19.23
CA MET A 150 -9.17 -11.97 -18.92
C MET A 150 -8.76 -12.64 -17.62
N SER A 151 -7.72 -13.47 -17.67
CA SER A 151 -7.20 -14.08 -16.44
C SER A 151 -6.69 -12.97 -15.51
N PRO A 152 -7.17 -12.91 -14.25
CA PRO A 152 -6.74 -11.90 -13.29
C PRO A 152 -5.29 -12.11 -12.80
N LEU A 153 -4.63 -13.19 -13.24
CA LEU A 153 -3.27 -13.55 -12.89
C LEU A 153 -2.43 -13.79 -14.16
N GLN A 154 -1.30 -13.11 -14.27
CA GLN A 154 -0.34 -13.31 -15.34
C GLN A 154 1.03 -13.66 -14.75
N PRO A 155 1.49 -14.90 -14.92
CA PRO A 155 2.79 -15.29 -14.40
C PRO A 155 3.92 -14.79 -15.31
N ARG A 156 4.98 -14.29 -14.68
CA ARG A 156 6.23 -13.90 -15.35
C ARG A 156 7.43 -14.44 -14.63
N GLU A 157 8.46 -14.82 -15.37
CA GLU A 157 9.74 -15.23 -14.81
C GLU A 157 10.71 -14.05 -14.91
N GLN A 158 11.14 -13.54 -13.77
CA GLN A 158 12.20 -12.53 -13.68
C GLN A 158 13.53 -13.20 -13.43
N THR A 159 14.58 -12.60 -13.96
CA THR A 159 15.97 -12.96 -13.69
C THR A 159 16.69 -11.76 -13.08
N TYR A 160 17.67 -12.01 -12.22
CA TYR A 160 18.47 -10.98 -11.59
C TYR A 160 19.78 -10.78 -12.36
N GLY A 161 20.04 -9.55 -12.78
CA GLY A 161 21.27 -9.16 -13.48
C GLY A 161 21.89 -7.89 -12.90
N LYS A 162 22.84 -7.31 -13.63
CA LYS A 162 23.65 -6.15 -13.19
C LYS A 162 22.86 -4.90 -12.82
N SER A 163 21.64 -4.75 -13.33
CA SER A 163 20.74 -3.63 -13.09
C SER A 163 19.54 -4.00 -12.21
N GLY A 164 19.58 -5.16 -11.55
CA GLY A 164 18.50 -5.70 -10.72
C GLY A 164 17.62 -6.71 -11.45
N TRP A 165 16.39 -6.88 -10.96
CA TRP A 165 15.38 -7.77 -11.56
C TRP A 165 14.92 -7.26 -12.93
N THR A 166 14.83 -8.15 -13.91
CA THR A 166 14.26 -7.85 -15.24
C THR A 166 12.74 -7.61 -15.17
N SER A 167 12.13 -7.06 -16.23
CA SER A 167 10.66 -6.92 -16.33
C SER A 167 9.91 -8.26 -16.37
N GLY A 168 10.65 -9.35 -16.60
CA GLY A 168 10.18 -10.73 -16.61
C GLY A 168 9.58 -11.14 -17.96
N ARG A 169 9.84 -12.39 -18.35
CA ARG A 169 9.23 -13.02 -19.53
C ARG A 169 7.91 -13.68 -19.16
N ALA A 170 6.92 -13.62 -20.04
CA ALA A 170 5.66 -14.35 -19.85
C ALA A 170 5.93 -15.87 -19.77
N ILE A 171 5.27 -16.54 -18.82
CA ILE A 171 5.37 -17.99 -18.65
C ILE A 171 4.12 -18.63 -19.25
N ALA A 172 4.30 -19.63 -20.12
CA ALA A 172 3.18 -20.44 -20.59
C ALA A 172 2.57 -21.25 -19.43
N LEU A 173 1.25 -21.20 -19.27
CA LEU A 173 0.55 -21.85 -18.14
C LEU A 173 0.77 -23.37 -18.10
N THR A 174 0.87 -24.02 -19.25
CA THR A 174 1.19 -25.45 -19.37
C THR A 174 2.53 -25.79 -18.71
N ARG A 175 3.54 -24.92 -18.83
CA ARG A 175 4.84 -25.13 -18.19
C ARG A 175 4.78 -25.04 -16.67
N LEU A 176 3.97 -24.11 -16.13
CA LEU A 176 3.75 -24.01 -14.69
C LEU A 176 3.02 -25.24 -14.17
N LYS A 177 1.94 -25.64 -14.87
CA LYS A 177 1.15 -26.83 -14.55
C LYS A 177 2.01 -28.10 -14.49
N ASN A 178 2.93 -28.24 -15.44
CA ASN A 178 3.84 -29.38 -15.53
C ASN A 178 5.09 -29.25 -14.63
N ASN A 179 5.22 -28.16 -13.86
CA ASN A 179 6.39 -27.85 -13.03
C ASN A 179 7.72 -27.76 -13.81
N GLU A 180 7.67 -27.32 -15.07
CA GLU A 180 8.83 -27.17 -15.97
C GLU A 180 9.58 -25.83 -15.82
N VAL A 181 9.26 -25.08 -14.76
CA VAL A 181 9.85 -23.78 -14.46
C VAL A 181 10.68 -23.92 -13.17
N PRO A 182 12.02 -23.99 -13.27
CA PRO A 182 12.88 -24.25 -12.11
C PRO A 182 12.77 -23.22 -10.99
N SER A 183 12.44 -21.97 -11.34
CA SER A 183 12.30 -20.85 -10.42
C SER A 183 11.01 -20.86 -9.58
N MET A 184 10.14 -21.86 -9.76
CA MET A 184 8.91 -22.01 -8.97
C MET A 184 9.19 -22.37 -7.51
N THR A 185 8.60 -21.61 -6.61
CA THR A 185 8.47 -21.96 -5.19
C THR A 185 7.37 -23.00 -4.99
N GLU A 186 7.29 -23.58 -3.79
CA GLU A 186 6.18 -24.49 -3.46
C GLU A 186 4.83 -23.77 -3.47
N GLN A 187 4.79 -22.46 -3.19
CA GLN A 187 3.57 -21.69 -3.29
C GLN A 187 3.13 -21.51 -4.75
N ASP A 188 4.08 -21.26 -5.67
CA ASP A 188 3.81 -21.24 -7.11
C ASP A 188 3.25 -22.57 -7.61
N ARG A 189 3.78 -23.70 -7.10
CA ARG A 189 3.29 -25.03 -7.44
C ARG A 189 1.85 -25.25 -6.98
N ARG A 190 1.47 -24.74 -5.79
CA ARG A 190 0.08 -24.81 -5.33
C ARG A 190 -0.85 -24.03 -6.24
N ILE A 191 -0.48 -22.79 -6.59
CA ILE A 191 -1.24 -21.96 -7.54
C ILE A 191 -1.37 -22.68 -8.90
N ALA A 192 -0.29 -23.31 -9.39
CA ALA A 192 -0.28 -24.01 -10.66
C ALA A 192 -1.20 -25.24 -10.73
N ARG A 193 -1.61 -25.82 -9.59
CA ARG A 193 -2.59 -26.94 -9.55
C ARG A 193 -3.98 -26.52 -10.03
N HIS A 194 -4.27 -25.23 -9.98
CA HIS A 194 -5.54 -24.65 -10.44
C HIS A 194 -5.49 -24.21 -11.91
N ILE A 195 -4.47 -24.66 -12.66
CA ILE A 195 -4.37 -24.44 -14.11
C ILE A 195 -5.07 -25.59 -14.86
N HIS A 196 -6.07 -25.24 -15.65
CA HIS A 196 -6.79 -26.15 -16.54
C HIS A 196 -6.38 -25.94 -18.00
N GLY A 197 -6.72 -26.88 -18.89
CA GLY A 197 -6.32 -26.91 -20.30
C GLY A 197 -5.11 -27.81 -20.59
N TYR A 198 -4.87 -28.09 -21.88
CA TYR A 198 -3.84 -29.03 -22.35
C TYR A 198 -2.79 -28.39 -23.27
N SER A 199 -3.08 -27.23 -23.82
CA SER A 199 -2.25 -26.47 -24.77
C SER A 199 -2.09 -25.03 -24.31
N SER A 200 -1.15 -24.30 -24.92
CA SER A 200 -0.95 -22.89 -24.61
C SER A 200 -2.17 -22.00 -24.97
N SER A 201 -3.03 -22.45 -25.88
CA SER A 201 -4.19 -21.67 -26.38
C SER A 201 -5.49 -21.89 -25.60
N ASP A 202 -5.64 -23.01 -24.89
CA ASP A 202 -6.84 -23.35 -24.10
C ASP A 202 -6.59 -23.33 -22.58
N SER A 203 -5.34 -23.08 -22.16
CA SER A 203 -5.00 -23.06 -20.74
C SER A 203 -5.50 -21.80 -20.04
N TYR A 204 -6.07 -21.97 -18.85
CA TYR A 204 -6.52 -20.88 -17.98
C TYR A 204 -6.32 -21.24 -16.50
N ILE A 205 -6.23 -20.21 -15.66
CA ILE A 205 -6.18 -20.36 -14.20
C ILE A 205 -7.61 -20.26 -13.66
N ASP A 206 -8.07 -21.28 -12.93
CA ASP A 206 -9.24 -21.19 -12.08
C ASP A 206 -8.93 -20.29 -10.88
N PHE A 207 -9.23 -19.00 -11.05
CA PHE A 207 -8.89 -17.98 -10.08
C PHE A 207 -9.59 -18.17 -8.74
N GLU A 208 -10.83 -18.65 -8.73
CA GLU A 208 -11.60 -18.82 -7.49
C GLU A 208 -10.98 -19.87 -6.58
N ASN A 209 -10.39 -20.92 -7.16
CA ASN A 209 -9.68 -21.94 -6.41
C ASN A 209 -8.19 -21.59 -6.18
N ALA A 210 -7.58 -20.78 -7.06
CA ALA A 210 -6.20 -20.32 -6.92
C ALA A 210 -5.99 -19.21 -5.88
N ILE A 211 -6.99 -18.33 -5.68
CA ILE A 211 -6.84 -17.14 -4.85
C ILE A 211 -6.44 -17.41 -3.39
N PRO A 212 -6.89 -18.49 -2.71
CA PRO A 212 -6.43 -18.79 -1.36
C PRO A 212 -4.93 -19.11 -1.32
N ASP A 213 -4.37 -19.72 -2.37
CA ASP A 213 -2.94 -20.04 -2.46
C ASP A 213 -2.07 -18.79 -2.72
N LEU A 214 -2.66 -17.67 -3.12
CA LEU A 214 -1.97 -16.37 -3.26
C LEU A 214 -1.82 -15.63 -1.93
N VAL A 215 -2.54 -16.03 -0.87
CA VAL A 215 -2.46 -15.36 0.44
C VAL A 215 -1.04 -15.42 0.97
N GLY A 216 -0.48 -14.26 1.34
CA GLY A 216 0.89 -14.14 1.82
C GLY A 216 1.98 -14.35 0.77
N HIS A 217 1.62 -14.46 -0.52
CA HIS A 217 2.60 -14.67 -1.58
C HIS A 217 3.56 -13.47 -1.69
N PRO A 218 4.89 -13.68 -1.67
CA PRO A 218 5.88 -12.59 -1.58
C PRO A 218 6.03 -11.80 -2.90
N TYR A 219 5.65 -12.37 -4.04
CA TYR A 219 5.89 -11.80 -5.37
C TYR A 219 4.60 -11.53 -6.18
N LEU A 220 3.62 -10.86 -5.56
CA LEU A 220 2.45 -10.33 -6.27
C LEU A 220 2.69 -8.87 -6.64
N TYR A 221 2.35 -8.49 -7.87
CA TYR A 221 2.52 -7.11 -8.37
C TYR A 221 1.29 -6.66 -9.15
N LEU A 222 0.99 -5.37 -9.16
CA LEU A 222 -0.15 -4.86 -9.94
C LEU A 222 0.10 -5.03 -11.45
N GLU A 223 -0.89 -5.53 -12.20
CA GLU A 223 -0.80 -5.65 -13.66
C GLU A 223 -0.52 -4.30 -14.34
N LYS A 224 -1.22 -3.24 -13.92
CA LYS A 224 -1.05 -1.88 -14.46
C LYS A 224 0.27 -1.22 -14.04
N SER A 225 0.90 -1.72 -12.97
CA SER A 225 2.15 -1.18 -12.42
C SER A 225 3.04 -2.34 -11.94
N PRO A 226 3.73 -3.06 -12.85
CA PRO A 226 4.42 -4.33 -12.55
C PRO A 226 5.59 -4.26 -11.56
N THR A 227 5.98 -3.07 -11.12
CA THR A 227 6.99 -2.83 -10.08
C THR A 227 6.39 -2.58 -8.69
N VAL A 228 5.07 -2.43 -8.61
CA VAL A 228 4.36 -2.17 -7.35
C VAL A 228 3.88 -3.47 -6.76
N GLY A 229 4.50 -3.87 -5.65
CA GLY A 229 4.12 -5.06 -4.89
C GLY A 229 2.73 -4.93 -4.28
N VAL A 230 2.02 -6.06 -4.21
CA VAL A 230 0.67 -6.17 -3.64
C VAL A 230 0.69 -7.22 -2.53
N GLN A 231 0.03 -6.91 -1.42
CA GLN A 231 -0.20 -7.85 -0.34
C GLN A 231 -1.63 -8.37 -0.42
N LEU A 232 -1.78 -9.70 -0.45
CA LEU A 232 -3.05 -10.37 -0.21
C LEU A 232 -2.97 -11.09 1.13
N MET A 233 -3.92 -10.81 2.02
CA MET A 233 -3.98 -11.42 3.35
C MET A 233 -5.33 -12.04 3.58
N GLU A 234 -5.39 -13.03 4.46
CA GLU A 234 -6.65 -13.56 4.94
C GLU A 234 -7.30 -12.60 5.96
N ASP A 235 -8.61 -12.45 5.88
CA ASP A 235 -9.43 -11.80 6.91
C ASP A 235 -10.73 -12.59 7.12
N LYS A 236 -11.39 -12.37 8.25
CA LYS A 236 -12.63 -13.07 8.62
C LYS A 236 -13.84 -12.20 8.36
N LEU A 237 -14.91 -12.83 7.87
CA LEU A 237 -16.22 -12.21 7.85
C LEU A 237 -16.74 -12.12 9.29
N ALA A 238 -17.17 -10.92 9.70
CA ALA A 238 -17.67 -10.68 11.04
C ALA A 238 -19.12 -10.21 11.02
N LEU A 239 -19.88 -10.52 12.07
CA LEU A 239 -21.16 -9.85 12.34
C LEU A 239 -20.89 -8.54 13.08
N VAL A 240 -21.44 -7.45 12.57
CA VAL A 240 -21.29 -6.10 13.13
C VAL A 240 -22.64 -5.65 13.67
N VAL A 241 -22.65 -5.24 14.94
CA VAL A 241 -23.82 -4.73 15.64
C VAL A 241 -23.63 -3.25 15.95
N LYS A 242 -24.54 -2.43 15.43
CA LYS A 242 -24.52 -0.98 15.59
C LYS A 242 -25.82 -0.50 16.21
N GLU A 243 -25.75 0.38 17.20
CA GLU A 243 -26.89 1.16 17.64
C GLU A 243 -27.40 2.04 16.49
N LYS A 244 -28.71 2.08 16.29
CA LYS A 244 -29.37 2.87 15.25
C LYS A 244 -30.77 3.28 15.70
N GLY A 245 -30.95 4.56 16.02
CA GLY A 245 -32.20 5.07 16.59
C GLY A 245 -32.42 4.49 17.98
N ASP A 246 -33.61 3.96 18.24
CA ASP A 246 -33.98 3.31 19.52
C ASP A 246 -33.88 1.77 19.44
N GLY A 247 -32.78 1.28 18.86
CA GLY A 247 -32.55 -0.15 18.64
C GLY A 247 -31.19 -0.44 18.01
N TYR A 248 -31.06 -1.64 17.47
CA TYR A 248 -29.81 -2.18 16.94
C TYR A 248 -29.97 -2.67 15.51
N GLN A 249 -28.92 -2.48 14.70
CA GLN A 249 -28.78 -3.07 13.38
C GLN A 249 -27.64 -4.10 13.39
N VAL A 250 -27.96 -5.34 13.01
CA VAL A 250 -27.01 -6.44 12.85
C VAL A 250 -26.81 -6.72 11.37
N GLN A 251 -25.56 -6.77 10.91
CA GLN A 251 -25.21 -7.07 9.52
C GLN A 251 -23.82 -7.69 9.43
N PHE A 252 -23.47 -8.33 8.31
CA PHE A 252 -22.09 -8.72 8.08
C PHE A 252 -21.19 -7.51 7.79
N SER A 253 -19.90 -7.65 8.11
CA SER A 253 -18.87 -6.62 7.90
C SER A 253 -18.71 -6.26 6.41
N HIS A 254 -19.01 -7.20 5.52
CA HIS A 254 -18.94 -7.05 4.07
C HIS A 254 -20.14 -7.77 3.43
N SER A 255 -20.62 -7.23 2.31
CA SER A 255 -21.63 -7.89 1.48
C SER A 255 -21.01 -9.05 0.69
N PHE A 256 -21.81 -10.07 0.42
CA PHE A 256 -21.44 -11.23 -0.39
C PHE A 256 -22.67 -11.77 -1.11
N ASP A 257 -22.46 -12.42 -2.25
CA ASP A 257 -23.54 -12.95 -3.09
C ASP A 257 -23.87 -14.42 -2.80
N GLY A 258 -22.92 -15.16 -2.20
CA GLY A 258 -23.06 -16.58 -1.89
C GLY A 258 -21.81 -17.17 -1.26
N VAL A 259 -21.76 -18.50 -1.20
CA VAL A 259 -20.57 -19.26 -0.77
C VAL A 259 -19.42 -19.00 -1.73
N GLY A 260 -18.21 -18.80 -1.20
CA GLY A 260 -17.03 -18.55 -2.01
C GLY A 260 -16.08 -17.55 -1.37
N ASN A 261 -15.24 -16.94 -2.21
CA ASN A 261 -14.23 -15.98 -1.79
C ASN A 261 -14.70 -14.54 -2.07
N VAL A 262 -14.42 -13.63 -1.13
CA VAL A 262 -14.70 -12.19 -1.28
C VAL A 262 -13.40 -11.43 -1.14
N LEU A 263 -13.03 -10.70 -2.18
CA LEU A 263 -11.90 -9.78 -2.18
C LEU A 263 -12.32 -8.38 -1.72
N VAL A 264 -11.65 -7.87 -0.70
CA VAL A 264 -11.84 -6.51 -0.20
C VAL A 264 -10.56 -5.71 -0.41
N LYS A 265 -10.66 -4.62 -1.18
CA LYS A 265 -9.58 -3.65 -1.37
C LYS A 265 -9.51 -2.74 -0.15
N GLU A 266 -8.46 -2.86 0.65
CA GLU A 266 -8.23 -2.00 1.82
C GLU A 266 -7.42 -0.75 1.45
N SER A 267 -6.40 -0.94 0.61
CA SER A 267 -5.63 0.14 0.00
C SER A 267 -5.24 -0.25 -1.43
N PRO A 268 -4.58 0.62 -2.22
CA PRO A 268 -4.19 0.27 -3.58
C PRO A 268 -3.20 -0.90 -3.69
N THR A 269 -2.45 -1.21 -2.63
CA THR A 269 -1.46 -2.30 -2.58
C THR A 269 -1.78 -3.36 -1.54
N ARG A 270 -2.95 -3.30 -0.89
CA ARG A 270 -3.34 -4.24 0.18
C ARG A 270 -4.77 -4.70 0.00
N TYR A 271 -4.92 -6.01 -0.15
CA TYR A 271 -6.19 -6.70 -0.34
C TYR A 271 -6.39 -7.73 0.77
N LYS A 272 -7.67 -7.98 1.10
CA LYS A 272 -8.09 -8.98 2.06
C LYS A 272 -8.97 -10.00 1.37
N LEU A 273 -8.69 -11.28 1.62
CA LEU A 273 -9.48 -12.41 1.20
C LEU A 273 -10.36 -12.86 2.36
N LEU A 274 -11.67 -12.82 2.19
CA LEU A 274 -12.64 -13.33 3.14
C LEU A 274 -13.28 -14.59 2.57
N LYS A 275 -13.41 -15.63 3.40
CA LYS A 275 -14.12 -16.86 3.02
C LYS A 275 -15.56 -16.84 3.50
N VAL A 276 -16.50 -17.03 2.57
CA VAL A 276 -17.93 -17.15 2.83
C VAL A 276 -18.30 -18.63 2.84
N THR A 277 -18.98 -19.08 3.90
CA THR A 277 -19.39 -20.47 4.12
C THR A 277 -20.91 -20.58 4.02
N ASP A 278 -21.44 -21.82 3.95
CA ASP A 278 -22.88 -22.06 4.00
C ASP A 278 -23.53 -21.49 5.27
N GLU A 279 -22.82 -21.49 6.40
CA GLU A 279 -23.32 -20.92 7.65
C GLU A 279 -23.50 -19.39 7.54
N HIS A 280 -22.56 -18.69 6.88
CA HIS A 280 -22.70 -17.26 6.58
C HIS A 280 -23.93 -16.98 5.71
N VAL A 281 -24.15 -17.79 4.66
CA VAL A 281 -25.32 -17.64 3.77
C VAL A 281 -26.63 -17.89 4.52
N ARG A 282 -26.71 -18.94 5.35
CA ARG A 282 -27.90 -19.24 6.16
C ARG A 282 -28.24 -18.10 7.13
N ILE A 283 -27.23 -17.54 7.80
CA ILE A 283 -27.45 -16.40 8.70
C ILE A 283 -27.89 -15.16 7.92
N ALA A 284 -27.30 -14.88 6.76
CA ALA A 284 -27.74 -13.77 5.91
C ALA A 284 -29.18 -13.92 5.45
N GLN A 285 -29.62 -15.14 5.12
CA GLN A 285 -31.02 -15.44 4.76
C GLN A 285 -31.99 -15.14 5.91
N MET A 286 -31.62 -15.41 7.17
CA MET A 286 -32.41 -15.02 8.35
C MET A 286 -32.54 -13.50 8.51
N PHE A 287 -31.64 -12.71 7.91
CA PHE A 287 -31.65 -11.25 7.93
C PHE A 287 -32.30 -10.64 6.67
N ASN A 288 -33.04 -11.44 5.90
CA ASN A 288 -33.58 -11.08 4.58
C ASN A 288 -32.50 -10.55 3.61
N GLY A 289 -31.28 -11.10 3.70
CA GLY A 289 -30.16 -10.82 2.80
C GLY A 289 -29.47 -9.46 2.98
N LYS A 290 -29.85 -8.64 3.98
CA LYS A 290 -29.27 -7.30 4.18
C LYS A 290 -28.81 -7.05 5.61
N SER A 291 -29.76 -6.92 6.53
CA SER A 291 -29.49 -6.61 7.93
C SER A 291 -30.72 -6.89 8.78
N LEU A 292 -30.51 -7.39 9.99
CA LEU A 292 -31.55 -7.55 10.99
C LEU A 292 -31.70 -6.25 11.80
N GLN A 293 -32.93 -5.76 11.93
CA GLN A 293 -33.25 -4.66 12.85
C GLN A 293 -33.82 -5.26 14.13
N VAL A 294 -33.30 -4.85 15.27
CA VAL A 294 -33.73 -5.31 16.60
C VAL A 294 -34.17 -4.08 17.41
N PRO A 295 -35.42 -4.01 17.88
CA PRO A 295 -35.86 -2.91 18.74
C PRO A 295 -35.16 -3.00 20.11
N LYS A 296 -35.07 -1.90 20.85
CA LYS A 296 -34.41 -1.86 22.17
C LYS A 296 -34.94 -2.89 23.17
N GLN A 297 -36.24 -3.20 23.13
CA GLN A 297 -36.85 -4.25 23.97
C GLN A 297 -36.24 -5.65 23.72
N GLY A 298 -35.62 -5.89 22.56
CA GLY A 298 -34.97 -7.13 22.20
C GLY A 298 -33.48 -7.21 22.55
N GLU A 299 -32.93 -6.24 23.28
CA GLU A 299 -31.50 -6.17 23.61
C GLU A 299 -30.98 -7.41 24.33
N ASP A 300 -31.68 -7.89 25.36
CA ASP A 300 -31.22 -9.05 26.15
C ASP A 300 -31.17 -10.31 25.30
N LYS A 301 -32.17 -10.50 24.43
CA LYS A 301 -32.20 -11.61 23.47
C LYS A 301 -31.10 -11.49 22.43
N LEU A 302 -30.80 -10.26 21.98
CA LEU A 302 -29.68 -10.01 21.09
C LEU A 302 -28.35 -10.38 21.75
N LYS A 303 -28.11 -9.96 23.00
CA LYS A 303 -26.89 -10.31 23.76
C LYS A 303 -26.73 -11.82 23.91
N GLU A 304 -27.80 -12.53 24.26
CA GLU A 304 -27.81 -14.00 24.38
C GLU A 304 -27.40 -14.69 23.05
N VAL A 305 -27.99 -14.25 21.93
CA VAL A 305 -27.69 -14.78 20.61
C VAL A 305 -26.25 -14.45 20.19
N LEU A 306 -25.79 -13.22 20.41
CA LEU A 306 -24.41 -12.81 20.08
C LEU A 306 -23.39 -13.60 20.90
N GLY A 307 -23.66 -13.90 22.17
CA GLY A 307 -22.82 -14.74 23.02
C GLY A 307 -22.72 -16.19 22.53
N SER A 308 -23.78 -16.70 21.89
CA SER A 308 -23.76 -18.01 21.25
C SER A 308 -23.04 -17.99 19.90
N LEU A 309 -23.24 -16.94 19.10
CA LEU A 309 -22.63 -16.78 17.78
C LEU A 309 -21.12 -16.46 17.85
N SER A 310 -20.66 -15.78 18.89
CA SER A 310 -19.24 -15.44 19.08
C SER A 310 -18.33 -16.66 19.20
N LYS A 311 -18.88 -17.81 19.62
CA LYS A 311 -18.16 -19.10 19.66
C LYS A 311 -17.89 -19.68 18.27
N LYS A 312 -18.68 -19.29 17.28
CA LYS A 312 -18.60 -19.82 15.91
C LYS A 312 -18.00 -18.84 14.92
N MET A 313 -18.20 -17.54 15.13
CA MET A 313 -17.72 -16.50 14.21
C MET A 313 -17.32 -15.22 14.94
N THR A 314 -16.63 -14.35 14.23
CA THR A 314 -16.21 -13.06 14.78
C THR A 314 -17.42 -12.14 14.91
N VAL A 315 -17.67 -11.61 16.11
CA VAL A 315 -18.72 -10.65 16.39
C VAL A 315 -18.08 -9.34 16.84
N GLN A 316 -18.47 -8.23 16.22
CA GLN A 316 -18.07 -6.86 16.55
C GLN A 316 -19.31 -6.12 17.04
N SER A 317 -19.44 -5.97 18.35
CA SER A 317 -20.62 -5.35 18.96
C SER A 317 -20.26 -4.08 19.72
N SER A 318 -20.99 -3.00 19.49
CA SER A 318 -20.88 -1.74 20.25
C SER A 318 -21.52 -1.80 21.64
N ILE A 319 -22.24 -2.89 21.95
CA ILE A 319 -23.08 -3.03 23.16
C ILE A 319 -22.25 -3.20 24.46
N GLU A 320 -20.98 -3.59 24.37
CA GLU A 320 -20.10 -3.88 25.51
C GLU A 320 -18.96 -2.85 25.70
N ASP A 321 -19.04 -1.68 25.06
CA ASP A 321 -17.91 -0.72 24.94
C ASP A 321 -17.54 0.05 26.25
N GLN A 322 -18.15 -0.23 27.41
CA GLN A 322 -17.97 0.61 28.60
C GLN A 322 -16.57 0.54 29.27
N ASN A 323 -15.76 -0.48 28.98
CA ASN A 323 -14.43 -0.68 29.60
C ASN A 323 -13.25 -0.72 28.61
N ILE A 324 -13.44 -0.24 27.38
CA ILE A 324 -12.35 -0.19 26.37
C ILE A 324 -11.68 1.19 26.40
N PRO A 325 -10.34 1.27 26.51
CA PRO A 325 -9.64 2.56 26.48
C PRO A 325 -9.90 3.27 25.15
N ILE A 326 -10.44 4.48 25.23
CA ILE A 326 -10.64 5.36 24.08
C ILE A 326 -9.30 6.02 23.75
N ILE A 327 -8.86 5.88 22.51
CA ILE A 327 -7.64 6.50 21.99
C ILE A 327 -8.05 7.53 20.95
N GLU A 328 -7.45 8.71 21.00
CA GLU A 328 -7.66 9.73 19.98
C GLU A 328 -7.15 9.23 18.62
N ALA A 329 -8.00 9.33 17.60
CA ALA A 329 -7.67 8.87 16.26
C ALA A 329 -6.70 9.84 15.59
N ASP A 330 -5.67 9.31 14.94
CA ASP A 330 -4.79 10.11 14.08
C ASP A 330 -5.59 10.65 12.87
N SER A 331 -5.71 11.97 12.79
CA SER A 331 -6.48 12.68 11.78
C SER A 331 -5.67 13.06 10.54
N ARG A 332 -4.38 12.71 10.47
CA ARG A 332 -3.53 13.03 9.32
C ARG A 332 -4.00 12.31 8.06
N VAL A 333 -4.01 13.04 6.95
CA VAL A 333 -4.32 12.49 5.63
C VAL A 333 -3.11 11.70 5.14
N CYS A 334 -3.30 10.40 4.92
CA CYS A 334 -2.35 9.54 4.24
C CYS A 334 -2.58 9.63 2.73
N VAL A 335 -1.61 10.17 2.00
CA VAL A 335 -1.61 10.24 0.53
C VAL A 335 -0.89 9.02 -0.02
N HIS A 336 -1.61 8.13 -0.68
CA HIS A 336 -1.02 6.97 -1.37
C HIS A 336 -0.72 7.36 -2.82
N LEU A 337 0.56 7.35 -3.19
CA LEU A 337 1.05 7.63 -4.54
C LEU A 337 1.46 6.33 -5.21
N LEU A 338 0.78 5.97 -6.31
CA LEU A 338 1.14 4.81 -7.13
C LEU A 338 1.71 5.25 -8.46
N PRO A 339 2.87 4.74 -8.89
CA PRO A 339 3.38 4.99 -10.24
C PRO A 339 2.49 4.32 -11.29
N VAL A 340 2.02 5.09 -12.28
CA VAL A 340 1.26 4.59 -13.44
C VAL A 340 1.79 5.28 -14.70
N GLY A 341 2.49 4.52 -15.55
CA GLY A 341 3.17 5.08 -16.71
C GLY A 341 4.18 6.17 -16.32
N ASP A 342 4.03 7.37 -16.88
CA ASP A 342 4.85 8.55 -16.55
C ASP A 342 4.22 9.44 -15.44
N GLY A 343 3.13 9.00 -14.79
CA GLY A 343 2.38 9.78 -13.80
C GLY A 343 2.08 9.03 -12.48
N PHE A 344 1.28 9.65 -11.60
CA PHE A 344 0.86 9.05 -10.34
C PHE A 344 -0.66 8.91 -10.27
N HIS A 345 -1.11 7.75 -9.80
CA HIS A 345 -2.47 7.59 -9.27
C HIS A 345 -2.44 7.91 -7.78
N VAL A 346 -3.31 8.83 -7.36
CA VAL A 346 -3.34 9.36 -5.99
C VAL A 346 -4.63 8.92 -5.31
N GLU A 347 -4.52 8.31 -4.13
CA GLU A 347 -5.67 8.03 -3.28
C GLU A 347 -5.45 8.56 -1.86
N LEU A 348 -6.51 9.12 -1.27
CA LEU A 348 -6.48 9.75 0.04
C LEU A 348 -7.15 8.87 1.09
N TYR A 349 -6.42 8.60 2.17
CA TYR A 349 -6.85 7.76 3.28
C TYR A 349 -6.64 8.44 4.63
N ALA A 350 -7.38 8.00 5.65
CA ALA A 350 -7.08 8.25 7.05
C ALA A 350 -6.60 6.94 7.69
N LYS A 351 -5.67 7.04 8.64
CA LYS A 351 -5.11 5.89 9.36
C LYS A 351 -5.21 6.12 10.87
N PRO A 352 -6.38 5.84 11.46
CA PRO A 352 -6.71 6.23 12.84
C PRO A 352 -5.77 5.69 13.92
N PHE A 353 -5.06 4.59 13.66
CA PHE A 353 -4.12 3.98 14.61
C PHE A 353 -2.64 4.32 14.31
N GLY A 354 -2.38 5.46 13.65
CA GLY A 354 -1.03 5.94 13.37
C GLY A 354 -0.26 5.00 12.46
N GLU A 355 0.73 4.29 12.98
CA GLU A 355 1.58 3.40 12.17
C GLU A 355 0.92 2.06 11.83
N THR A 356 -0.15 1.67 12.53
CA THR A 356 -0.83 0.40 12.26
C THR A 356 -2.03 0.60 11.32
N PRO A 357 -2.24 -0.25 10.30
CA PRO A 357 -3.52 -0.33 9.58
C PRO A 357 -4.71 -0.55 10.55
N PRO A 358 -5.95 -0.24 10.16
CA PRO A 358 -6.46 -0.15 8.79
C PRO A 358 -6.48 1.27 8.19
N TYR A 359 -6.61 1.32 6.87
CA TYR A 359 -6.81 2.55 6.09
C TYR A 359 -8.30 2.78 5.81
N PHE A 360 -8.74 4.03 5.88
CA PHE A 360 -10.13 4.42 5.59
C PHE A 360 -10.18 5.49 4.50
N LYS A 361 -11.05 5.32 3.50
CA LYS A 361 -11.25 6.38 2.51
C LYS A 361 -11.85 7.62 3.16
N ILE A 362 -11.21 8.76 2.94
CA ILE A 362 -11.67 10.06 3.42
C ILE A 362 -13.02 10.41 2.77
N GLY A 363 -13.91 11.05 3.52
CA GLY A 363 -15.22 11.51 3.03
C GLY A 363 -16.33 10.45 2.96
N LYS A 364 -16.02 9.16 3.16
CA LYS A 364 -17.03 8.08 3.21
C LYS A 364 -17.21 7.42 4.58
N ALA A 365 -16.36 7.72 5.56
CA ALA A 365 -16.47 7.16 6.89
C ALA A 365 -17.59 7.87 7.70
N LYS A 366 -18.71 7.18 7.92
CA LYS A 366 -19.63 7.52 9.02
C LYS A 366 -18.91 7.23 10.33
N ARG A 367 -19.20 7.98 11.41
CA ARG A 367 -18.72 7.71 12.78
C ARG A 367 -18.75 6.20 13.03
N ALA A 368 -17.58 5.59 13.17
CA ALA A 368 -17.43 4.16 13.39
C ALA A 368 -16.56 3.97 14.63
N SER A 369 -17.05 3.19 15.60
CA SER A 369 -16.20 2.66 16.67
C SER A 369 -15.21 1.70 16.01
N LEU A 370 -13.92 2.02 16.08
CA LEU A 370 -12.84 1.23 15.52
C LEU A 370 -12.14 0.48 16.64
N ARG A 371 -12.10 -0.85 16.54
CA ARG A 371 -11.41 -1.71 17.50
C ARG A 371 -10.11 -2.25 16.90
N LYS A 372 -9.02 -2.16 17.67
CA LYS A 372 -7.77 -2.85 17.39
C LYS A 372 -7.68 -4.09 18.28
N SER A 373 -7.72 -5.29 17.69
CA SER A 373 -7.42 -6.52 18.43
C SER A 373 -5.91 -6.58 18.69
N ILE A 374 -5.49 -6.34 19.93
CA ILE A 374 -4.10 -6.53 20.35
C ILE A 374 -3.92 -8.03 20.60
N LYS A 375 -3.23 -8.75 19.70
CA LYS A 375 -2.63 -10.05 20.06
C LYS A 375 -1.53 -9.77 21.09
N ARG A 376 -1.80 -9.98 22.38
CA ARG A 376 -0.75 -10.03 23.40
C ARG A 376 0.04 -11.33 23.20
N GLU A 377 1.19 -11.24 22.55
CA GLU A 377 2.23 -12.26 22.72
C GLU A 377 2.83 -12.07 24.12
N PHE A 378 2.49 -12.97 25.03
CA PHE A 378 3.14 -13.05 26.33
C PHE A 378 4.57 -13.58 26.12
N ARG A 379 5.57 -12.70 26.13
CA ARG A 379 6.94 -13.10 26.50
C ARG A 379 7.00 -13.18 28.01
N GLN A 380 7.03 -14.40 28.55
CA GLN A 380 7.53 -14.64 29.90
C GLN A 380 8.94 -14.06 29.98
N LYS A 381 9.14 -13.07 30.85
CA LYS A 381 10.47 -12.75 31.35
C LYS A 381 10.86 -13.89 32.28
N GLU A 382 11.83 -14.69 31.88
CA GLU A 382 12.62 -15.49 32.81
C GLU A 382 13.29 -14.52 33.78
N THR A 383 12.87 -14.59 35.04
CA THR A 383 13.64 -14.13 36.18
C THR A 383 14.90 -14.99 36.25
N LEU A 384 16.04 -14.42 35.88
CA LEU A 384 17.35 -14.91 36.31
C LEU A 384 17.68 -14.19 37.61
N ASN A 385 17.90 -15.00 38.65
CA ASN A 385 18.42 -14.60 39.96
C ASN A 385 19.77 -13.87 39.85
#